data_AF-A0A0F2L5V3-F1
#
_entry.id   AF-A0A0F2L5V3-F1
#
_cell.length_a   1.000
_cell.length_b   1.000
_cell.length_c   1.000
_cell.angle_alpha   90.00
_cell.angle_beta   90.00
_cell.angle_gamma   90.00
#
_symmetry.space_group_name_H-M   'P 1'
#
loop_
_entity.id
_entity.type
_entity.pdbx_description
1 polymer ?
#
loop_
_entity_poly.entity_id
_entity_poly.type
_entity_poly.pdbx_seq_one_letter_code
_entity_poly.pdbx_strand_id
1 'polypeptide(L)'
;MCSFRPSTPEEAAAFLRGLFESSGELFDPDPHAEGNLIVIFRGARAAEALDALGISYLATTDESGERPYVVVYEPGEVAKFLRLIRPEVPAPLKRKASEYL
;
A
#
# COMPACT_ATOMS: atom_id res chain seq x y z
N MET A 1 16.98 -12.23 12.81
CA MET A 1 15.94 -11.54 12.02
C MET A 1 14.99 -10.85 12.97
N CYS A 2 14.94 -9.52 12.99
CA CYS A 2 13.99 -8.78 13.82
C CYS A 2 12.58 -8.91 13.25
N SER A 3 11.73 -9.68 13.93
CA SER A 3 10.28 -9.72 13.73
C SER A 3 9.69 -8.42 14.29
N PHE A 4 9.67 -7.34 13.50
CA PHE A 4 8.89 -6.16 13.86
C PHE A 4 7.42 -6.47 13.56
N ARG A 5 6.63 -6.57 14.63
CA ARG A 5 5.17 -6.61 14.61
C ARG A 5 4.67 -5.27 15.19
N PRO A 6 3.97 -4.44 14.41
CA PRO A 6 3.42 -3.21 14.94
C PRO A 6 2.39 -3.56 16.03
N SER A 7 2.54 -2.96 17.20
CA SER A 7 1.65 -3.18 18.36
C SER A 7 0.60 -2.07 18.49
N THR A 8 0.80 -0.94 17.79
CA THR A 8 -0.14 0.18 17.73
C THR A 8 -0.44 0.59 16.29
N PRO A 9 -1.59 1.25 16.03
CA PRO A 9 -1.89 1.81 14.69
C PRO A 9 -0.85 2.81 14.20
N GLU A 10 -0.25 3.59 15.10
CA GLU A 10 0.79 4.56 14.77
C GLU A 10 2.09 3.88 14.31
N GLU A 11 2.48 2.81 14.99
CA GLU A 11 3.61 1.97 14.58
C GLU A 11 3.36 1.28 13.24
N ALA A 12 2.14 0.79 13.02
CA ALA A 12 1.74 0.20 11.74
C ALA A 12 1.81 1.23 10.61
N ALA A 13 1.35 2.46 10.87
CA ALA A 13 1.39 3.53 9.89
C ALA A 13 2.84 3.97 9.55
N ALA A 14 3.68 4.15 10.57
CA ALA A 14 5.08 4.49 10.38
C ALA A 14 5.85 3.38 9.64
N PHE A 15 5.58 2.11 9.99
CA PHE A 15 6.15 0.95 9.30
C PHE A 15 5.73 0.89 7.83
N LEU A 16 4.44 1.04 7.53
CA LEU A 16 3.95 1.02 6.16
C LEU A 16 4.50 2.18 5.34
N ARG A 17 4.66 3.35 5.94
CA ARG A 17 5.31 4.49 5.27
C ARG A 17 6.75 4.16 4.89
N GLY A 18 7.56 3.67 5.82
CA GLY A 18 8.95 3.29 5.53
C GLY A 18 9.05 2.14 4.53
N LEU A 19 8.16 1.16 4.62
CA LEU A 19 8.08 0.06 3.65
C LEU A 19 7.70 0.56 2.25
N PHE A 20 6.75 1.50 2.19
CA PHE A 20 6.31 2.12 0.95
C PHE A 20 7.45 2.93 0.31
N GLU A 21 8.14 3.78 1.08
CA GLU A 21 9.27 4.57 0.60
C GLU A 21 10.46 3.70 0.14
N SER A 22 10.66 2.53 0.76
CA SER A 22 11.75 1.62 0.39
C SER A 22 11.43 0.72 -0.81
N SER A 23 10.18 0.32 -1.00
CA SER A 23 9.83 -0.79 -1.89
C SER A 23 8.40 -0.79 -2.41
N GLY A 24 7.60 0.20 -2.01
CA GLY A 24 6.22 0.36 -2.45
C GLY A 24 6.16 1.03 -3.81
N GLU A 25 5.14 0.68 -4.57
CA GLU A 25 4.90 1.23 -5.90
C GLU A 25 3.47 1.80 -5.94
N LEU A 26 3.35 3.07 -6.34
CA LEU A 26 2.07 3.69 -6.71
C LEU A 26 1.97 3.61 -8.24
N PHE A 27 0.92 2.98 -8.75
CA PHE A 27 0.65 2.86 -10.18
C PHE A 27 -0.63 3.59 -10.57
N ASP A 28 -0.60 4.21 -11.74
CA ASP A 28 -1.73 4.81 -12.45
C ASP A 28 -1.47 4.70 -13.97
N PRO A 29 -2.40 4.17 -14.78
CA PRO A 29 -3.67 3.56 -14.39
C PRO A 29 -3.53 2.12 -13.88
N ASP A 30 -4.46 1.70 -13.03
CA ASP A 30 -4.71 0.27 -12.80
C ASP A 30 -4.92 -0.44 -14.15
N PRO A 31 -4.10 -1.46 -14.49
CA PRO A 31 -4.24 -2.21 -15.73
C PRO A 31 -5.56 -3.01 -15.81
N HIS A 32 -6.28 -3.18 -14.69
CA HIS A 32 -7.53 -3.93 -14.61
C HIS A 32 -8.78 -3.05 -14.50
N ALA A 33 -8.65 -1.80 -14.06
CA ALA A 33 -9.76 -0.85 -13.96
C ALA A 33 -9.27 0.56 -14.37
N GLU A 34 -9.56 0.97 -15.61
CA GLU A 34 -9.13 2.27 -16.12
C GLU A 34 -9.39 3.41 -15.12
N GLY A 35 -8.31 4.05 -14.68
CA GLY A 35 -8.36 5.31 -13.95
C GLY A 35 -8.35 5.23 -12.42
N ASN A 36 -8.05 4.09 -11.81
CA ASN A 36 -7.81 4.00 -10.37
C ASN A 36 -6.33 3.94 -10.03
N LEU A 37 -5.99 4.56 -8.91
CA LEU A 37 -4.66 4.53 -8.33
C LEU A 37 -4.52 3.24 -7.51
N ILE A 38 -3.42 2.50 -7.70
CA ILE A 38 -3.15 1.28 -6.91
C ILE A 38 -1.87 1.43 -6.10
N VAL A 39 -1.86 0.81 -4.92
CA VAL A 39 -0.70 0.74 -4.02
C VAL A 39 -0.24 -0.70 -3.96
N ILE A 40 1.02 -0.94 -4.33
CA ILE A 40 1.62 -2.27 -4.33
C ILE A 40 2.74 -2.31 -3.28
N PHE A 41 2.72 -3.34 -2.45
CA PHE A 41 3.77 -3.65 -1.50
C PHE A 41 4.41 -5.00 -1.82
N ARG A 42 5.75 -5.04 -1.83
CA ARG A 42 6.49 -6.30 -1.93
C ARG A 42 6.63 -6.92 -0.53
N GLY A 43 6.28 -8.20 -0.42
CA GLY A 43 6.43 -8.99 0.79
C GLY A 43 5.19 -9.07 1.68
N ALA A 44 5.07 -10.19 2.40
CA ALA A 44 3.92 -10.49 3.27
C ALA A 44 3.80 -9.57 4.50
N ARG A 45 4.85 -8.81 4.85
CA ARG A 45 4.84 -7.96 6.05
C ARG A 45 3.93 -6.74 5.94
N ALA A 46 3.60 -6.32 4.71
CA ALA A 46 2.63 -5.26 4.48
C ALA A 46 1.22 -5.68 4.92
N ALA A 47 0.87 -6.95 4.71
CA ALA A 47 -0.43 -7.53 5.07
C ALA A 47 -0.73 -7.34 6.56
N GLU A 48 0.21 -7.74 7.44
CA GLU A 48 0.07 -7.60 8.90
C GLU A 48 -0.17 -6.15 9.34
N ALA A 49 0.53 -5.20 8.71
CA ALA A 49 0.39 -3.79 9.06
C ALA A 49 -0.88 -3.15 8.48
N LEU A 50 -1.33 -3.59 7.31
CA LEU A 50 -2.60 -3.15 6.72
C LEU A 50 -3.80 -3.68 7.51
N ASP A 51 -3.74 -4.93 7.98
CA ASP A 51 -4.74 -5.51 8.87
C ASP A 51 -4.86 -4.73 10.18
N ALA A 52 -3.72 -4.34 10.78
CA ALA A 52 -3.69 -3.52 11.99
C ALA A 52 -4.33 -2.13 11.80
N LEU A 53 -4.40 -1.63 10.56
CA LEU A 53 -5.03 -0.36 10.21
C LEU A 53 -6.46 -0.52 9.66
N GLY A 54 -6.96 -1.76 9.53
CA GLY A 54 -8.27 -2.02 8.93
C GLY A 54 -8.35 -1.60 7.46
N ILE A 55 -7.23 -1.67 6.73
CA ILE A 55 -7.16 -1.42 5.29
C ILE A 55 -7.27 -2.76 4.57
N SER A 56 -8.28 -2.92 3.71
CA SER A 56 -8.46 -4.15 2.94
C SER A 56 -7.46 -4.21 1.78
N TYR A 57 -6.99 -5.42 1.48
CA TYR A 57 -5.97 -5.65 0.45
C TYR A 57 -6.17 -7.00 -0.24
N LEU A 58 -5.55 -7.15 -1.41
CA LEU A 58 -5.38 -8.42 -2.11
C LEU A 58 -3.96 -8.93 -1.91
N ALA A 59 -3.82 -10.07 -1.24
CA ALA A 59 -2.54 -10.79 -1.18
C ALA A 59 -2.44 -11.74 -2.36
N THR A 60 -1.35 -11.65 -3.11
CA THR A 60 -1.09 -12.50 -4.27
C THR A 60 0.42 -12.72 -4.42
N THR A 61 0.81 -13.55 -5.38
CA THR A 61 2.21 -13.88 -5.70
C THR A 61 2.52 -13.49 -7.13
N ASP A 62 3.81 -13.35 -7.46
CA ASP A 62 4.26 -13.12 -8.84
C ASP A 62 3.91 -14.28 -9.75
N GLU A 63 4.14 -14.09 -11.06
CA GLU A 63 3.83 -15.10 -12.08
C GLU A 63 4.57 -16.43 -11.82
N SER A 64 5.69 -16.38 -11.11
CA SER A 64 6.45 -17.55 -10.64
C SER A 64 5.87 -18.21 -9.38
N GLY A 65 4.97 -17.54 -8.66
CA GLY A 65 4.38 -18.03 -7.41
C GLY A 65 5.29 -17.93 -6.18
N GLU A 66 6.43 -17.26 -6.31
CA GLU A 66 7.51 -17.32 -5.30
C GLU A 66 7.54 -16.07 -4.43
N ARG A 67 7.17 -14.91 -4.97
CA ARG A 67 7.31 -13.63 -4.27
C ARG A 67 5.94 -13.08 -3.89
N PRO A 68 5.60 -13.03 -2.60
CA PRO A 68 4.33 -12.46 -2.17
C PRO A 68 4.36 -10.94 -2.36
N TYR A 69 3.25 -10.39 -2.84
CA TYR A 69 2.96 -8.96 -2.82
C TYR A 69 1.51 -8.71 -2.40
N VAL A 70 1.29 -7.49 -1.94
CA VAL A 70 0.00 -7.03 -1.44
C VAL A 70 -0.42 -5.82 -2.27
N VAL A 71 -1.67 -5.82 -2.72
CA VAL A 71 -2.23 -4.76 -3.56
C VAL A 71 -3.42 -4.13 -2.87
N VAL A 72 -3.40 -2.81 -2.73
CA VAL A 72 -4.57 -2.00 -2.33
C VAL A 72 -5.05 -1.27 -3.57
N TYR A 73 -6.22 -1.64 -4.07
CA TYR A 73 -6.77 -1.11 -5.33
C TYR A 73 -8.18 -0.54 -5.18
N GLU A 74 -8.91 -0.92 -4.12
CA GLU A 74 -10.23 -0.36 -3.83
C GLU A 74 -10.13 1.14 -3.53
N PRO A 75 -10.85 2.03 -4.24
CA PRO A 75 -10.67 3.48 -4.10
C PRO A 75 -10.81 4.00 -2.66
N GLY A 76 -11.75 3.43 -1.89
CA GLY A 76 -11.94 3.79 -0.48
C GLY A 76 -10.75 3.38 0.41
N GLU A 77 -10.11 2.26 0.11
CA GLU A 77 -8.95 1.75 0.85
C GLU A 77 -7.67 2.52 0.47
N VAL A 78 -7.53 2.86 -0.81
CA VAL A 78 -6.46 3.76 -1.29
C VAL A 78 -6.58 5.14 -0.63
N ALA A 79 -7.79 5.68 -0.50
CA ALA A 79 -8.03 6.93 0.21
C ALA A 79 -7.67 6.83 1.70
N LYS A 80 -8.06 5.75 2.39
CA LYS A 80 -7.65 5.50 3.79
C LYS A 80 -6.13 5.43 3.91
N PHE A 81 -5.48 4.70 3.01
CA PHE A 81 -4.03 4.56 2.96
C PHE A 81 -3.35 5.93 2.82
N LEU A 82 -3.74 6.74 1.83
CA LEU A 82 -3.15 8.06 1.62
C LEU A 82 -3.37 9.01 2.81
N ARG A 83 -4.53 8.93 3.47
CA ARG A 83 -4.85 9.77 4.64
C ARG A 83 -4.08 9.38 5.90
N LEU A 84 -3.95 8.06 6.16
CA LEU A 84 -3.32 7.52 7.37
C LEU A 84 -1.80 7.49 7.24
N ILE A 85 -1.29 7.01 6.11
CA ILE A 85 0.15 6.78 5.90
C ILE A 85 0.86 8.04 5.42
N ARG A 86 0.14 8.91 4.69
CA ARG A 86 0.68 10.13 4.07
C ARG A 86 2.03 9.88 3.39
N PRO A 87 2.11 8.88 2.48
CA PRO A 87 3.35 8.54 1.82
C PRO A 87 3.81 9.70 0.92
N GLU A 88 5.10 9.72 0.60
CA GLU A 88 5.59 10.60 -0.46
C GLU A 88 5.04 10.14 -1.82
N VAL A 89 4.14 10.93 -2.39
CA VAL A 89 3.56 10.65 -3.71
C VAL A 89 4.47 11.25 -4.80
N PRO A 90 4.92 10.44 -5.79
CA PRO A 90 5.69 10.93 -6.92
C PRO A 90 4.98 12.08 -7.65
N ALA A 91 5.73 13.09 -8.08
CA ALA A 91 5.21 14.26 -8.80
C ALA A 91 4.15 13.96 -9.89
N PRO A 92 4.32 12.95 -10.79
CA PRO A 92 3.32 12.65 -11.81
C PRO A 92 1.98 12.16 -11.24
N LEU A 93 1.98 11.57 -10.04
CA LEU A 93 0.79 10.97 -9.40
C LEU A 93 0.12 11.90 -8.39
N LYS A 94 0.73 13.04 -8.04
CA LYS A 94 0.18 13.98 -7.04
C LYS A 94 -1.22 14.47 -7.37
N ARG A 95 -1.48 14.76 -8.65
CA ARG A 95 -2.80 15.19 -9.11
C ARG A 95 -3.83 14.09 -8.89
N LYS A 96 -3.50 12.86 -9.27
CA LYS A 96 -4.41 11.71 -9.11
C LYS A 96 -4.65 11.38 -7.65
N ALA A 97 -3.59 11.34 -6.84
CA ALA A 97 -3.70 11.13 -5.39
C ALA A 97 -4.56 12.19 -4.69
N SER A 98 -4.58 13.43 -5.18
CA SER A 98 -5.45 14.48 -4.62
C SER A 98 -6.95 14.24 -4.83
N GLU A 99 -7.35 13.38 -5.78
CA GLU A 99 -8.75 12.98 -5.97
C GLU A 99 -9.26 12.05 -4.83
N TYR A 100 -8.34 11.49 -4.04
CA TYR A 100 -8.63 10.55 -2.95
C TYR A 100 -8.54 11.19 -1.55
N LEU A 101 -8.08 12.45 -1.45
CA LEU A 101 -7.90 13.18 -0.18
C LEU A 101 -9.09 14.07 0.13
#